data_AF-A0A660VXP1-F1
#
_entry.id   AF-A0A660VXP1-F1
#
_cell.length_a   1.000
_cell.length_b   1.000
_cell.length_c   1.000
_cell.angle_alpha   90.00
_cell.angle_beta   90.00
_cell.angle_gamma   90.00
#
_symmetry.space_group_name_H-M   'P 1'
#
loop_
_entity.id
_entity.type
_entity.pdbx_description
1 polymer ?
#
loop_
_entity_poly.entity_id
_entity_poly.type
_entity_poly.pdbx_seq_one_letter_code
_entity_poly.pdbx_strand_id
1 'polypeptide(L)'
;MYSTWNGDNGDGLDVYGLALNEQHAKVAGSAGKVGKLDVYTVGARGWMKADGLDAEAEFAHQFGQRARDSIDANMITLATGYTWAEADLKPRIGIDFDWASGDSNPGNSSSKTFNQLFPLGHKYLGRLDLVGRQNIKAVSPNASVQLDDRTKLWTAYHVFNLDKEKDSLYNAGGAATLTDATGSSGDKVGDEWDITVARNVEDELIFFDHVELGFSYFSPGSFVTKQTSGGHTTMFYFQLTANF
;
A
#
# COMPACT_ATOMS: atom_id res chain seq x y z
N MET A 1 2.89 -14.35 15.90
CA MET A 1 2.05 -14.01 17.06
C MET A 1 1.28 -12.75 16.74
N TYR A 2 0.02 -12.65 17.13
CA TYR A 2 -0.83 -11.49 16.87
C TYR A 2 -1.79 -11.33 18.05
N SER A 3 -1.95 -10.11 18.54
CA SER A 3 -2.85 -9.79 19.63
C SER A 3 -3.56 -8.49 19.31
N THR A 4 -4.88 -8.48 19.50
CA THR A 4 -5.74 -7.31 19.30
C THR A 4 -6.42 -6.96 20.61
N TRP A 5 -6.39 -5.68 20.94
CA TRP A 5 -7.26 -5.06 21.91
C TRP A 5 -8.25 -4.15 21.17
N ASN A 6 -9.54 -4.28 21.49
CA ASN A 6 -10.57 -3.37 20.99
C ASN A 6 -11.11 -2.58 22.17
N GLY A 7 -11.14 -1.26 22.04
CA GLY A 7 -11.82 -0.36 22.95
C GLY A 7 -13.34 -0.31 22.69
N ASP A 8 -14.09 0.18 23.67
CA ASP A 8 -15.55 0.25 23.60
C ASP A 8 -16.05 1.34 22.63
N ASN A 9 -15.20 2.28 22.23
CA ASN A 9 -15.56 3.44 21.40
C ASN A 9 -15.14 3.28 19.94
N GLY A 10 -14.85 2.05 19.48
CA GLY A 10 -14.40 1.79 18.12
C GLY A 10 -12.91 2.12 17.88
N ASP A 11 -12.15 2.36 18.95
CA ASP A 11 -10.71 2.39 18.97
C ASP A 11 -10.10 0.99 19.19
N GLY A 12 -8.82 0.83 18.91
CA GLY A 12 -8.15 -0.43 19.14
C GLY A 12 -6.65 -0.40 18.85
N LEU A 13 -6.00 -1.49 19.22
CA LEU A 13 -4.55 -1.68 19.11
C LEU A 13 -4.25 -3.13 18.75
N ASP A 14 -3.48 -3.31 17.69
CA ASP A 14 -2.81 -4.54 17.36
C ASP A 14 -1.34 -4.47 17.76
N VAL A 15 -0.81 -5.59 18.25
CA VAL A 15 0.63 -5.85 18.35
C VAL A 15 0.90 -7.20 17.73
N TYR A 16 1.91 -7.27 16.85
CA TYR A 16 2.16 -8.46 16.06
C TYR A 16 3.64 -8.76 15.87
N GLY A 17 3.90 -10.05 15.63
CA GLY A 17 5.18 -10.59 15.24
C GLY A 17 5.00 -11.62 14.12
N LEU A 18 5.66 -11.42 12.99
CA LEU A 18 5.60 -12.30 11.82
C LEU A 18 6.99 -12.89 11.54
N ALA A 19 7.03 -14.10 11.02
CA ALA A 19 8.25 -14.75 10.58
C ALA A 19 8.02 -15.34 9.18
N LEU A 20 8.90 -14.99 8.24
CA LEU A 20 8.98 -15.56 6.91
C LEU A 20 10.34 -16.24 6.77
N ASN A 21 10.32 -17.58 6.70
CA ASN A 21 11.51 -18.39 6.48
C ASN A 21 11.37 -19.10 5.14
N GLU A 22 12.00 -18.55 4.11
CA GLU A 22 11.97 -19.10 2.76
C GLU A 22 13.31 -19.75 2.44
N GLN A 23 13.30 -21.08 2.45
CA GLN A 23 14.47 -21.94 2.30
C GLN A 23 14.63 -22.46 0.86
N HIS A 24 13.56 -22.37 0.05
CA HIS A 24 13.54 -22.84 -1.34
C HIS A 24 13.78 -21.70 -2.33
N ALA A 25 13.35 -20.47 -2.02
CA ALA A 25 13.65 -19.31 -2.85
C ALA A 25 15.12 -18.89 -2.67
N LYS A 26 15.84 -18.96 -3.78
CA LYS A 26 17.16 -18.37 -3.97
C LYS A 26 16.98 -16.86 -4.15
N VAL A 27 16.88 -16.10 -3.05
CA VAL A 27 16.79 -14.63 -3.12
C VAL A 27 18.15 -14.03 -3.41
N ALA A 28 18.16 -13.04 -4.32
CA ALA A 28 19.34 -12.21 -4.50
C ALA A 28 19.49 -11.26 -3.30
N GLY A 29 20.68 -11.27 -2.71
CA GLY A 29 21.19 -10.21 -1.85
C GLY A 29 22.21 -9.36 -2.61
N SER A 30 22.94 -8.55 -1.87
CA SER A 30 23.93 -7.61 -2.36
C SER A 30 25.07 -8.30 -3.12
N ALA A 31 25.59 -7.60 -4.12
CA ALA A 31 26.65 -8.07 -5.03
C ALA A 31 26.32 -9.38 -5.79
N GLY A 32 25.03 -9.65 -6.04
CA GLY A 32 24.59 -10.81 -6.83
C GLY A 32 24.69 -12.15 -6.09
N LYS A 33 24.90 -12.12 -4.78
CA LYS A 33 24.90 -13.33 -3.95
C LYS A 33 23.48 -13.85 -3.81
N VAL A 34 23.33 -15.16 -3.84
CA VAL A 34 22.04 -15.81 -3.75
C VAL A 34 21.99 -16.68 -2.50
N GLY A 35 20.91 -16.62 -1.75
CA GLY A 35 20.76 -17.38 -0.51
C GLY A 35 19.33 -17.45 -0.02
N LYS A 36 19.19 -17.78 1.27
CA LYS A 36 17.90 -17.92 1.97
C LYS A 36 17.33 -16.56 2.32
N LEU A 37 16.04 -16.52 2.62
CA LEU A 37 15.37 -15.33 3.17
C LEU A 37 14.78 -15.68 4.53
N ASP A 38 15.27 -15.04 5.57
CA ASP A 38 14.74 -15.12 6.93
C ASP A 38 14.37 -13.71 7.39
N VAL A 39 13.09 -13.37 7.36
CA VAL A 39 12.55 -12.06 7.78
C VAL A 39 11.72 -12.25 9.04
N TYR A 40 12.05 -11.50 10.08
CA TYR A 40 11.25 -11.36 11.28
C TYR A 40 10.73 -9.93 11.34
N THR A 41 9.42 -9.78 11.53
CA THR A 41 8.76 -8.48 11.65
C THR A 41 8.15 -8.36 13.03
N VAL A 42 8.35 -7.21 13.68
CA VAL A 42 7.57 -6.81 14.85
C VAL A 42 6.89 -5.48 14.54
N GLY A 43 5.63 -5.33 14.93
CA GLY A 43 4.88 -4.13 14.63
C GLY A 43 3.70 -3.91 15.55
N ALA A 44 3.13 -2.71 15.45
CA ALA A 44 1.94 -2.31 16.16
C ALA A 44 1.10 -1.38 15.28
N ARG A 45 -0.22 -1.50 15.40
CA ARG A 45 -1.20 -0.68 14.67
C ARG A 45 -2.27 -0.21 15.61
N GLY A 46 -2.51 1.10 15.68
CA GLY A 46 -3.58 1.69 16.47
C GLY A 46 -4.59 2.39 15.58
N TRP A 47 -5.86 2.39 15.98
CA TRP A 47 -6.92 3.13 15.31
C TRP A 47 -7.90 3.73 16.30
N MET A 48 -8.61 4.78 15.85
CA MET A 48 -9.66 5.43 16.64
C MET A 48 -10.76 5.98 15.74
N LYS A 49 -11.93 6.18 16.35
CA LYS A 49 -13.06 6.93 15.79
C LYS A 49 -13.66 7.82 16.87
N ALA A 50 -13.90 9.09 16.58
CA ALA A 50 -14.53 10.02 17.50
C ALA A 50 -15.18 11.17 16.72
N ASP A 51 -16.48 11.42 16.92
CA ASP A 51 -17.20 12.58 16.39
C ASP A 51 -16.94 12.88 14.89
N GLY A 52 -16.99 11.83 14.06
CA GLY A 52 -16.75 11.93 12.62
C GLY A 52 -15.28 11.85 12.20
N LEU A 53 -14.33 12.03 13.13
CA LEU A 53 -12.91 11.78 12.90
C LEU A 53 -12.62 10.28 12.95
N ASP A 54 -11.84 9.80 11.98
CA ASP A 54 -11.17 8.51 12.02
C ASP A 54 -9.66 8.69 11.85
N ALA A 55 -8.88 7.86 12.53
CA ALA A 55 -7.43 7.87 12.38
C ALA A 55 -6.84 6.47 12.62
N GLU A 56 -5.73 6.20 11.94
CA GLU A 56 -4.98 4.96 12.04
C GLU A 56 -3.48 5.26 11.93
N ALA A 57 -2.68 4.55 12.72
CA ALA A 57 -1.22 4.58 12.61
C ALA A 57 -0.67 3.16 12.75
N GLU A 58 0.29 2.80 11.92
CA GLU A 58 0.99 1.52 11.97
C GLU A 58 2.49 1.74 11.84
N PHE A 59 3.27 0.96 12.59
CA PHE A 59 4.71 0.86 12.43
C PHE A 59 5.12 -0.60 12.47
N ALA A 60 6.07 -0.98 11.61
CA ALA A 60 6.75 -2.26 11.72
C ALA A 60 8.24 -2.15 11.44
N HIS A 61 9.00 -2.97 12.17
CA HIS A 61 10.43 -3.14 12.01
C HIS A 61 10.74 -4.57 11.59
N GLN A 62 11.66 -4.72 10.62
CA GLN A 62 12.13 -5.97 10.09
C GLN A 62 13.61 -6.18 10.37
N PHE A 63 13.92 -7.40 10.80
CA PHE A 63 15.27 -7.88 11.05
C PHE A 63 15.43 -9.33 10.61
N GLY A 64 16.67 -9.81 10.51
CA GLY A 64 16.99 -11.16 10.04
C GLY A 64 18.06 -11.14 8.96
N GLN A 65 17.91 -12.00 7.95
CA GLN A 65 18.94 -12.18 6.92
C GLN A 65 18.34 -12.41 5.54
N ARG A 66 18.85 -11.67 4.55
CA ARG A 66 18.58 -11.86 3.12
C ARG A 66 19.87 -12.29 2.45
N ALA A 67 19.94 -13.53 2.00
CA ALA A 67 21.17 -14.16 1.53
C ALA A 67 22.33 -14.05 2.54
N ARG A 68 23.23 -13.08 2.39
CA ARG A 68 24.32 -12.82 3.36
C ARG A 68 24.19 -11.46 4.06
N ASP A 69 23.14 -10.71 3.77
CA ASP A 69 22.97 -9.34 4.23
C ASP A 69 22.05 -9.31 5.44
N SER A 70 22.42 -8.55 6.47
CA SER A 70 21.56 -8.34 7.63
C SER A 70 20.38 -7.44 7.24
N ILE A 71 19.17 -7.80 7.63
CA ILE A 71 17.98 -6.98 7.40
C ILE A 71 17.84 -5.96 8.53
N ASP A 72 17.61 -4.70 8.17
CA ASP A 72 17.19 -3.61 9.06
C ASP A 72 16.31 -2.67 8.24
N ALA A 73 15.01 -2.89 8.29
CA ALA A 73 14.04 -2.19 7.47
C ALA A 73 12.80 -1.83 8.26
N ASN A 74 12.09 -0.78 7.82
CA ASN A 74 10.97 -0.23 8.58
C ASN A 74 9.84 0.20 7.64
N MET A 75 8.62 0.22 8.17
CA MET A 75 7.49 0.86 7.52
C MET A 75 6.66 1.67 8.53
N ILE A 76 6.00 2.71 8.00
CA ILE A 76 5.04 3.55 8.72
C ILE A 76 3.83 3.74 7.81
N THR A 77 2.64 3.57 8.36
CA THR A 77 1.39 3.99 7.73
C THR A 77 0.68 4.95 8.67
N LEU A 78 0.17 6.07 8.14
CA LEU A 78 -0.70 7.00 8.84
C LEU A 78 -1.91 7.28 7.96
N ALA A 79 -3.11 7.24 8.52
CA ALA A 79 -4.33 7.59 7.81
C ALA A 79 -5.23 8.38 8.74
N THR A 80 -5.90 9.39 8.20
CA THR A 80 -6.95 10.10 8.95
C THR A 80 -7.99 10.67 8.01
N GLY A 81 -9.21 10.82 8.49
CA GLY A 81 -10.27 11.48 7.76
C GLY A 81 -11.37 12.00 8.66
N TYR A 82 -12.19 12.88 8.11
CA TYR A 82 -13.34 13.44 8.80
C TYR A 82 -14.59 13.22 7.95
N THR A 83 -15.64 12.72 8.59
CA THR A 83 -16.95 12.44 8.00
C THR A 83 -17.99 13.38 8.57
N TRP A 84 -18.67 14.13 7.69
CA TRP A 84 -19.83 14.93 8.07
C TRP A 84 -21.10 14.08 8.03
N ALA A 85 -21.34 13.29 9.07
CA ALA A 85 -22.41 12.29 9.11
C ALA A 85 -23.84 12.88 8.99
N GLU A 86 -24.02 14.14 9.40
CA GLU A 86 -25.32 14.84 9.39
C GLU A 86 -25.63 15.55 8.06
N ALA A 87 -24.71 15.55 7.09
CA ALA A 87 -24.94 16.13 5.77
C ALA A 87 -25.57 15.09 4.83
N ASP A 88 -26.40 15.53 3.88
CA ASP A 88 -27.20 14.66 2.98
C ASP A 88 -26.37 13.56 2.30
N LEU A 89 -25.19 13.89 1.79
CA LEU A 89 -24.30 12.96 1.09
C LEU A 89 -23.22 12.34 1.98
N LYS A 90 -23.24 12.63 3.30
CA LYS A 90 -22.28 12.14 4.29
C LYS A 90 -20.82 12.21 3.80
N PRO A 91 -20.34 13.37 3.30
CA PRO A 91 -19.02 13.46 2.69
C PRO A 91 -17.96 13.07 3.72
N ARG A 92 -16.92 12.40 3.25
CA ARG A 92 -15.69 12.15 3.99
C ARG A 92 -14.52 12.68 3.19
N ILE A 93 -13.63 13.41 3.86
CA ILE A 93 -12.32 13.80 3.30
C ILE A 93 -11.25 13.19 4.20
N GLY A 94 -10.25 12.57 3.58
CA GLY A 94 -9.14 11.95 4.28
C GLY A 94 -7.80 12.15 3.57
N ILE A 95 -6.75 11.77 4.27
CA ILE A 95 -5.39 11.72 3.77
C ILE A 95 -4.66 10.53 4.38
N ASP A 96 -3.99 9.78 3.52
CA ASP A 96 -3.17 8.64 3.89
C ASP A 96 -1.71 8.93 3.55
N PHE A 97 -0.81 8.40 4.36
CA PHE A 97 0.64 8.42 4.17
C PHE A 97 1.18 7.01 4.43
N ASP A 98 1.97 6.51 3.49
CA ASP A 98 2.64 5.22 3.60
C ASP A 98 4.12 5.38 3.29
N TRP A 99 4.97 4.80 4.12
CA TRP A 99 6.41 4.79 3.93
C TRP A 99 6.95 3.40 4.19
N ALA A 100 7.80 2.93 3.29
CA ALA A 100 8.56 1.70 3.43
C ALA A 100 10.01 1.99 3.05
N SER A 101 10.93 1.65 3.95
CA SER A 101 12.35 1.96 3.76
C SER A 101 12.91 1.32 2.50
N GLY A 102 13.84 2.01 1.86
CA GLY A 102 14.67 1.49 0.76
C GLY A 102 16.14 1.40 1.12
N ASP A 103 16.92 0.82 0.23
CA ASP A 103 18.37 0.66 0.41
C ASP A 103 19.19 1.72 -0.33
N SER A 104 19.83 2.61 0.44
CA SER A 104 20.74 3.62 -0.15
C SER A 104 22.00 3.02 -0.79
N ASN A 105 22.37 1.79 -0.44
CA ASN A 105 23.58 1.13 -0.90
C ASN A 105 23.36 -0.39 -1.06
N PRO A 106 22.65 -0.83 -2.11
CA PRO A 106 22.31 -2.24 -2.32
C PRO A 106 23.53 -3.15 -2.56
N GLY A 107 24.75 -2.63 -2.53
CA GLY A 107 26.02 -3.38 -2.62
C GLY A 107 26.70 -3.68 -1.28
N ASN A 108 26.24 -3.12 -0.15
CA ASN A 108 26.82 -3.40 1.16
C ASN A 108 26.19 -4.66 1.81
N SER A 109 26.75 -5.17 2.90
CA SER A 109 26.25 -6.39 3.55
C SER A 109 25.01 -6.16 4.44
N SER A 110 24.16 -5.18 4.12
CA SER A 110 22.90 -4.90 4.82
C SER A 110 21.79 -4.67 3.82
N SER A 111 20.59 -5.22 4.06
CA SER A 111 19.41 -4.95 3.26
C SER A 111 18.46 -4.06 4.04
N LYS A 112 18.26 -2.83 3.56
CA LYS A 112 17.38 -1.84 4.21
C LYS A 112 16.02 -1.67 3.54
N THR A 113 15.81 -2.35 2.42
CA THR A 113 14.53 -2.39 1.73
C THR A 113 13.54 -3.20 2.56
N PHE A 114 12.44 -2.56 2.99
CA PHE A 114 11.35 -3.26 3.66
C PHE A 114 10.75 -4.31 2.73
N ASN A 115 10.40 -5.47 3.28
CA ASN A 115 9.71 -6.53 2.57
C ASN A 115 8.22 -6.50 2.95
N GLN A 116 7.34 -6.30 1.98
CA GLN A 116 5.90 -6.21 2.21
C GLN A 116 5.21 -7.53 2.66
N LEU A 117 5.94 -8.64 2.72
CA LEU A 117 5.47 -9.98 3.10
C LEU A 117 4.31 -10.49 2.24
N PHE A 118 3.08 -10.48 2.77
CA PHE A 118 1.86 -10.97 2.14
C PHE A 118 0.99 -9.76 1.76
N PRO A 119 1.11 -9.26 0.52
CA PRO A 119 0.57 -7.95 0.16
C PRO A 119 -0.96 -7.91 0.13
N LEU A 120 -1.51 -6.86 0.74
CA LEU A 120 -2.85 -6.30 0.50
C LEU A 120 -2.67 -4.82 0.08
N GLY A 121 -1.80 -4.57 -0.90
CA GLY A 121 -1.21 -3.25 -1.18
C GLY A 121 -2.20 -2.18 -1.64
N HIS A 122 -3.26 -2.57 -2.37
CA HIS A 122 -4.18 -1.61 -3.00
C HIS A 122 -4.87 -0.66 -2.01
N LYS A 123 -4.96 -1.01 -0.72
CA LYS A 123 -5.58 -0.14 0.30
C LYS A 123 -4.86 1.20 0.44
N TYR A 124 -3.52 1.24 0.25
CA TYR A 124 -2.71 2.45 0.43
C TYR A 124 -1.89 2.83 -0.81
N LEU A 125 -1.66 1.88 -1.73
CA LEU A 125 -0.73 2.03 -2.86
C LEU A 125 -1.40 2.02 -4.24
N GLY A 126 -2.65 2.49 -4.29
CA GLY A 126 -3.42 2.61 -5.53
C GLY A 126 -3.98 1.27 -6.02
N ARG A 127 -5.07 1.32 -6.78
CA ARG A 127 -5.75 0.10 -7.26
C ARG A 127 -5.08 -0.55 -8.46
N LEU A 128 -4.14 0.10 -9.15
CA LEU A 128 -3.41 -0.50 -10.27
C LEU A 128 -2.34 -1.52 -9.88
N ASP A 129 -2.00 -1.64 -8.58
CA ASP A 129 -1.01 -2.59 -8.07
C ASP A 129 0.38 -2.46 -8.74
N LEU A 130 0.70 -1.28 -9.28
CA LEU A 130 1.99 -0.96 -9.91
C LEU A 130 3.10 -0.77 -8.88
N VAL A 131 2.75 -0.42 -7.65
CA VAL A 131 3.67 -0.01 -6.59
C VAL A 131 3.49 -0.94 -5.38
N GLY A 132 4.57 -1.56 -4.94
CA GLY A 132 4.63 -2.35 -3.70
C GLY A 132 5.10 -1.52 -2.52
N ARG A 133 4.81 -2.00 -1.30
CA ARG A 133 5.24 -1.37 -0.04
C ARG A 133 6.72 -1.68 0.23
N GLN A 134 7.62 -1.25 -0.66
CA GLN A 134 9.06 -1.45 -0.57
C GLN A 134 9.76 -0.28 -1.26
N ASN A 135 10.71 0.37 -0.57
CA ASN A 135 11.40 1.56 -1.09
C ASN A 135 10.44 2.64 -1.60
N ILE A 136 9.42 3.00 -0.83
CA ILE A 136 8.36 3.90 -1.30
C ILE A 136 7.90 4.88 -0.22
N LYS A 137 7.53 6.08 -0.66
CA LYS A 137 6.73 7.08 0.04
C LYS A 137 5.47 7.31 -0.80
N ALA A 138 4.30 7.17 -0.21
CA ALA A 138 3.01 7.44 -0.83
C ALA A 138 2.24 8.45 0.02
N VAL A 139 1.66 9.46 -0.62
CA VAL A 139 0.67 10.36 -0.01
C VAL A 139 -0.61 10.24 -0.81
N SER A 140 -1.75 10.05 -0.16
CA SER A 140 -3.04 9.89 -0.82
C SER A 140 -4.16 10.68 -0.14
N PRO A 141 -4.42 11.93 -0.56
CA PRO A 141 -5.72 12.56 -0.30
C PRO A 141 -6.84 11.74 -0.96
N ASN A 142 -7.89 11.51 -0.19
CA ASN A 142 -9.05 10.73 -0.63
C ASN A 142 -10.36 11.36 -0.17
N ALA A 143 -11.44 11.02 -0.86
CA ALA A 143 -12.77 11.49 -0.53
C ALA A 143 -13.84 10.45 -0.86
N SER A 144 -14.96 10.50 -0.15
CA SER A 144 -16.16 9.74 -0.52
C SER A 144 -17.44 10.47 -0.19
N VAL A 145 -18.51 10.09 -0.89
CA VAL A 145 -19.88 10.49 -0.63
C VAL A 145 -20.82 9.29 -0.76
N GLN A 146 -21.92 9.32 -0.01
CA GLN A 146 -23.07 8.44 -0.21
C GLN A 146 -24.05 9.13 -1.15
N LEU A 147 -24.19 8.62 -2.38
CA LEU A 147 -25.11 9.17 -3.38
C LEU A 147 -26.57 8.85 -3.04
N ASP A 148 -26.79 7.70 -2.41
CA ASP A 148 -28.01 7.27 -1.74
C ASP A 148 -27.64 6.32 -0.59
N ASP A 149 -28.61 5.73 0.10
CA ASP A 149 -28.36 4.82 1.24
C ASP A 149 -27.62 3.52 0.87
N ARG A 150 -27.47 3.23 -0.43
CA ARG A 150 -26.89 1.98 -0.94
C ARG A 150 -25.68 2.20 -1.83
N THR A 151 -25.41 3.43 -2.27
CA THR A 151 -24.44 3.74 -3.34
C THR A 151 -23.38 4.70 -2.83
N LYS A 152 -22.13 4.23 -2.82
CA LYS A 152 -20.96 5.00 -2.42
C LYS A 152 -20.11 5.37 -3.63
N LEU A 153 -19.76 6.64 -3.75
CA LEU A 153 -18.68 7.11 -4.62
C LEU A 153 -17.44 7.36 -3.75
N TRP A 154 -16.29 6.83 -4.17
CA TRP A 154 -15.00 7.08 -3.53
C TRP A 154 -13.96 7.42 -4.59
N THR A 155 -13.03 8.30 -4.25
CA THR A 155 -11.88 8.65 -5.09
C THR A 155 -10.65 8.90 -4.24
N ALA A 156 -9.48 8.62 -4.80
CA ALA A 156 -8.20 8.92 -4.21
C ALA A 156 -7.21 9.41 -5.28
N TYR A 157 -6.26 10.24 -4.85
CA TYR A 157 -5.14 10.65 -5.67
C TYR A 157 -3.85 10.30 -4.96
N HIS A 158 -3.06 9.39 -5.52
CA HIS A 158 -1.81 8.93 -4.93
C HIS A 158 -0.62 9.63 -5.57
N VAL A 159 0.32 10.06 -4.74
CA VAL A 159 1.63 10.62 -5.13
C VAL A 159 2.70 9.64 -4.69
N PHE A 160 3.40 9.02 -5.64
CA PHE A 160 4.42 8.01 -5.36
C PHE A 160 5.85 8.53 -5.60
N ASN A 161 6.71 8.38 -4.60
CA ASN A 161 8.14 8.68 -4.67
C ASN A 161 8.94 7.54 -4.04
N LEU A 162 10.10 7.19 -4.60
CA LEU A 162 11.01 6.24 -3.97
C LEU A 162 11.53 6.80 -2.63
N ASP A 163 11.76 5.92 -1.65
CA ASP A 163 12.46 6.32 -0.43
C ASP A 163 13.96 6.56 -0.69
N LYS A 164 14.55 5.74 -1.57
CA LYS A 164 15.95 5.77 -2.02
C LYS A 164 16.03 5.61 -3.53
N GLU A 165 16.62 6.61 -4.19
CA GLU A 165 16.72 6.72 -5.66
C GLU A 165 17.57 5.63 -6.32
N LYS A 166 18.47 5.00 -5.56
CA LYS A 166 19.39 3.94 -6.05
C LYS A 166 18.86 2.53 -5.87
N ASP A 167 17.79 2.37 -5.10
CA ASP A 167 17.10 1.09 -4.93
C ASP A 167 15.99 0.98 -5.98
N SER A 168 15.49 -0.24 -6.17
CA SER A 168 14.48 -0.54 -7.18
C SER A 168 13.12 0.07 -6.82
N LEU A 169 12.32 0.33 -7.84
CA LEU A 169 10.87 0.30 -7.70
C LEU A 169 10.43 -1.16 -7.65
N TYR A 170 9.52 -1.49 -6.73
CA TYR A 170 8.94 -2.82 -6.59
C TYR A 170 7.45 -2.78 -6.92
N ASN A 171 6.92 -3.83 -7.54
CA ASN A 171 5.47 -3.95 -7.80
C ASN A 171 4.71 -4.53 -6.59
N ALA A 172 3.38 -4.61 -6.66
CA ALA A 172 2.55 -5.16 -5.59
C ALA A 172 2.83 -6.64 -5.28
N GLY A 173 3.45 -7.40 -6.18
CA GLY A 173 3.95 -8.77 -5.92
C GLY A 173 5.33 -8.81 -5.26
N GLY A 174 5.99 -7.66 -5.14
CA GLY A 174 7.28 -7.47 -4.50
C GLY A 174 8.49 -7.76 -5.38
N ALA A 175 8.28 -7.89 -6.69
CA ALA A 175 9.36 -7.98 -7.66
C ALA A 175 9.90 -6.58 -8.01
N ALA A 176 11.23 -6.46 -8.08
CA ALA A 176 11.87 -5.26 -8.61
C ALA A 176 11.53 -5.09 -10.10
N THR A 177 11.07 -3.91 -10.50
CA THR A 177 10.62 -3.60 -11.87
C THR A 177 11.56 -2.65 -12.60
N LEU A 178 11.97 -1.56 -11.95
CA LEU A 178 12.88 -0.54 -12.50
C LEU A 178 13.97 -0.21 -11.48
N THR A 179 15.18 0.08 -11.93
CA THR A 179 16.32 0.38 -11.05
C THR A 179 17.31 1.28 -11.77
N ASP A 180 17.60 2.43 -11.18
CA ASP A 180 18.69 3.29 -11.59
C ASP A 180 19.77 3.32 -10.50
N ALA A 181 20.78 2.47 -10.64
CA ALA A 181 21.88 2.38 -9.67
C ALA A 181 22.69 3.70 -9.53
N THR A 182 22.55 4.65 -10.47
CA THR A 182 23.18 5.96 -10.38
C THR A 182 22.39 6.95 -9.52
N GLY A 183 21.07 6.76 -9.42
CA GLY A 183 20.13 7.71 -8.81
C GLY A 183 19.77 8.92 -9.69
N SER A 184 20.25 8.99 -10.93
CA SER A 184 20.08 10.17 -11.81
C SER A 184 18.64 10.36 -12.31
N SER A 185 17.82 9.31 -12.21
CA SER A 185 16.42 9.34 -12.61
C SER A 185 15.52 10.11 -11.62
N GLY A 186 16.02 10.40 -10.41
CA GLY A 186 15.27 11.03 -9.32
C GLY A 186 14.31 10.05 -8.62
N ASP A 187 13.54 10.50 -7.65
CA ASP A 187 12.66 9.62 -6.86
C ASP A 187 11.19 9.57 -7.33
N LYS A 188 10.74 10.50 -8.17
CA LYS A 188 9.31 10.62 -8.54
C LYS A 188 8.86 9.46 -9.44
N VAL A 189 8.14 8.51 -8.85
CA VAL A 189 7.60 7.31 -9.52
C VAL A 189 6.42 7.68 -10.40
N GLY A 190 5.47 8.45 -9.88
CA GLY A 190 4.29 8.88 -10.63
C GLY A 190 3.14 9.30 -9.74
N ASP A 191 1.98 9.41 -10.35
CA ASP A 191 0.73 9.81 -9.72
C ASP A 191 -0.40 8.92 -10.21
N GLU A 192 -1.31 8.51 -9.32
CA GLU A 192 -2.45 7.64 -9.64
C GLU A 192 -3.77 8.28 -9.20
N TRP A 193 -4.77 8.23 -10.07
CA TRP A 193 -6.14 8.58 -9.75
C TRP A 193 -6.98 7.32 -9.71
N ASP A 194 -7.69 7.12 -8.60
CA ASP A 194 -8.65 6.04 -8.43
C ASP A 194 -10.05 6.59 -8.22
N ILE A 195 -11.03 5.94 -8.85
CA ILE A 195 -12.45 6.22 -8.69
C ILE A 195 -13.19 4.89 -8.60
N THR A 196 -14.07 4.78 -7.61
CA THR A 196 -14.99 3.64 -7.51
C THR A 196 -16.41 4.07 -7.19
N VAL A 197 -17.37 3.39 -7.81
CA VAL A 197 -18.78 3.45 -7.45
C VAL A 197 -19.20 2.05 -7.01
N ALA A 198 -19.59 1.92 -5.76
CA ALA A 198 -20.00 0.66 -5.16
C ALA A 198 -21.46 0.75 -4.71
N ARG A 199 -22.25 -0.30 -4.98
CA ARG A 199 -23.67 -0.37 -4.63
C ARG A 199 -24.01 -1.70 -3.98
N ASN A 200 -24.68 -1.64 -2.83
CA ASN A 200 -25.34 -2.80 -2.24
C ASN A 200 -26.70 -3.02 -2.90
N VAL A 201 -26.99 -4.27 -3.24
CA VAL A 201 -28.21 -4.69 -3.92
C VAL A 201 -29.06 -5.49 -2.94
N GLU A 202 -30.27 -5.02 -2.71
CA GLU A 202 -31.27 -5.66 -1.86
C GLU A 202 -32.47 -6.01 -2.72
N ASP A 203 -32.34 -7.06 -3.53
CA ASP A 203 -33.40 -7.61 -4.37
C ASP A 203 -33.30 -9.14 -4.34
N GLU A 204 -34.36 -9.79 -3.85
CA GLU A 204 -34.44 -11.25 -3.70
C GLU A 204 -34.39 -12.00 -5.04
N LEU A 205 -34.65 -11.32 -6.16
CA LEU A 205 -34.59 -11.89 -7.51
C LEU A 205 -33.19 -11.77 -8.13
N ILE A 206 -32.29 -11.01 -7.51
CA ILE A 206 -30.94 -10.77 -8.00
C ILE A 206 -29.94 -11.60 -7.16
N PHE A 207 -29.12 -12.39 -7.84
CA PHE A 207 -28.20 -13.34 -7.20
C PHE A 207 -26.94 -12.70 -6.60
N PHE A 208 -26.75 -11.39 -6.78
CA PHE A 208 -25.60 -10.64 -6.27
C PHE A 208 -26.07 -9.56 -5.30
N ASP A 209 -25.34 -9.39 -4.20
CA ASP A 209 -25.64 -8.44 -3.13
C ASP A 209 -24.75 -7.18 -3.19
N HIS A 210 -23.70 -7.21 -4.01
CA HIS A 210 -22.79 -6.07 -4.18
C HIS A 210 -22.29 -5.92 -5.63
N VAL A 211 -22.27 -4.67 -6.11
CA VAL A 211 -21.76 -4.27 -7.41
C VAL A 211 -20.72 -3.17 -7.24
N GLU A 212 -19.54 -3.32 -7.82
CA GLU A 212 -18.52 -2.27 -7.85
C GLU A 212 -18.04 -2.01 -9.28
N LEU A 213 -17.96 -0.73 -9.64
CA LEU A 213 -17.28 -0.23 -10.83
C LEU A 213 -16.05 0.54 -10.38
N GLY A 214 -14.91 0.30 -11.02
CA GLY A 214 -13.70 1.07 -10.73
C GLY A 214 -12.94 1.49 -11.98
N PHE A 215 -12.30 2.65 -11.86
CA PHE A 215 -11.41 3.22 -12.85
C PHE A 215 -10.15 3.75 -12.18
N SER A 216 -9.00 3.44 -12.76
CA SER A 216 -7.70 3.91 -12.30
C SER A 216 -6.88 4.46 -13.46
N TYR A 217 -6.15 5.55 -13.22
CA TYR A 217 -5.25 6.19 -14.19
C TYR A 217 -3.91 6.54 -13.52
N PHE A 218 -2.82 5.98 -14.02
CA PHE A 218 -1.46 6.28 -13.57
C PHE A 218 -0.70 7.10 -14.62
N SER A 219 -0.10 8.20 -14.16
CA SER A 219 0.83 9.03 -14.92
C SER A 219 2.26 8.82 -14.41
N PRO A 220 3.21 8.41 -15.26
CA PRO A 220 4.58 8.15 -14.83
C PRO A 220 5.34 9.44 -14.53
N GLY A 221 6.11 9.40 -13.45
CA GLY A 221 7.02 10.45 -13.02
C GLY A 221 8.40 10.41 -13.68
N SER A 222 9.32 11.27 -13.22
CA SER A 222 10.67 11.37 -13.79
C SER A 222 11.47 10.07 -13.67
N PHE A 223 11.27 9.31 -12.58
CA PHE A 223 11.97 8.05 -12.38
C PHE A 223 11.62 7.05 -13.49
N VAL A 224 10.33 6.91 -13.81
CA VAL A 224 9.85 5.97 -14.83
C VAL A 224 10.13 6.48 -16.25
N THR A 225 9.89 7.76 -16.52
CA THR A 225 10.02 8.35 -17.88
C THR A 225 11.47 8.50 -18.35
N LYS A 226 12.45 8.55 -17.45
CA LYS A 226 13.88 8.55 -17.83
C LYS A 226 14.45 7.17 -18.11
N GLN A 227 13.76 6.10 -17.69
CA GLN A 227 14.21 4.71 -17.85
C GLN A 227 13.44 3.93 -18.92
N THR A 228 12.27 4.42 -19.32
CA THR A 228 11.36 3.77 -20.26
C THR A 228 10.86 4.78 -21.31
N SER A 229 10.16 4.32 -22.34
CA SER A 229 9.53 5.20 -23.33
C SER A 229 8.42 6.10 -22.77
N GLY A 230 8.07 5.96 -21.48
CA GLY A 230 6.93 6.63 -20.87
C GLY A 230 5.59 6.08 -21.38
N GLY A 231 4.50 6.47 -20.73
CA GLY A 231 3.14 6.04 -21.06
C GLY A 231 2.25 6.02 -19.82
N HIS A 232 0.98 6.41 -19.99
CA HIS A 232 0.00 6.27 -18.91
C HIS A 232 -0.51 4.83 -18.85
N THR A 233 -0.91 4.38 -17.66
CA THR A 233 -1.59 3.08 -17.48
C THR A 233 -3.02 3.36 -17.03
N THR A 234 -3.98 2.65 -17.60
CA THR A 234 -5.38 2.71 -17.17
C THR A 234 -5.91 1.33 -16.86
N MET A 235 -6.79 1.26 -15.87
CA MET A 235 -7.58 0.06 -15.57
C MET A 235 -9.03 0.45 -15.42
N PHE A 236 -9.90 -0.39 -15.96
CA PHE A 236 -11.32 -0.38 -15.67
C PHE A 236 -11.70 -1.79 -15.24
N TYR A 237 -12.48 -1.90 -14.17
CA TYR A 237 -13.02 -3.19 -13.76
C TYR A 237 -14.47 -3.05 -13.27
N PHE A 238 -15.12 -4.21 -13.25
CA PHE A 238 -16.46 -4.41 -12.76
C PHE A 238 -16.47 -5.67 -11.91
N GLN A 239 -17.01 -5.59 -10.70
CA GLN A 239 -17.11 -6.69 -9.77
C GLN A 239 -18.56 -6.91 -9.33
N LEU A 240 -18.96 -8.18 -9.31
CA LEU A 240 -20.19 -8.66 -8.70
C LEU A 240 -19.83 -9.61 -7.57
N THR A 241 -20.41 -9.42 -6.39
CA THR A 241 -20.27 -10.33 -5.26
C THR A 241 -21.61 -10.98 -4.95
N ALA A 242 -21.58 -12.27 -4.62
CA ALA A 242 -22.74 -13.05 -4.23
C ALA A 242 -22.37 -13.85 -2.98
N ASN A 243 -23.16 -13.73 -1.92
CA ASN A 243 -23.05 -14.54 -0.72
C ASN A 243 -24.18 -15.58 -0.71
N PHE A 244 -23.82 -16.85 -0.56
CA PHE A 244 -24.74 -18.00 -0.53
C PHE A 244 -24.73 -18.68 0.84
#